data_AF-A0A2N6DJZ6-F1
#
_entry.id   AF-A0A2N6DJZ6-F1
#
_cell.length_a   1.000
_cell.length_b   1.000
_cell.length_c   1.000
_cell.angle_alpha   90.00
_cell.angle_beta   90.00
_cell.angle_gamma   90.00
#
_symmetry.space_group_name_H-M   'P 1'
#
loop_
_entity.id
_entity.type
_entity.pdbx_description
1 polymer ?
#
loop_
_entity_poly.entity_id
_entity_poly.type
_entity_poly.pdbx_seq_one_letter_code
_entity_poly.pdbx_strand_id
1 'polypeptide(L)'
;RSGDFSGTRATAYLQFVPFDRGISDPQLLDSTNTSGPDSGSQITCLTCHRAHASAFRAIGRWDFDAATLTESHPTIGDSGATASDVANSYYGRDIAIEFGIDQGPFCEKCHDANP
;
A
#
# COMPACT_ATOMS: atom_id res chain seq x y z
N ARG A 1 -10.63 -3.54 -0.18
CA ARG A 1 -10.59 -3.72 1.29
C ARG A 1 -10.47 -5.21 1.54
N SER A 2 -9.96 -5.65 2.68
CA SER A 2 -9.96 -7.10 3.00
C SER A 2 -11.40 -7.64 2.95
N GLY A 3 -11.58 -8.78 2.29
CA GLY A 3 -12.89 -9.42 2.08
C GLY A 3 -13.80 -8.79 1.02
N ASP A 4 -13.43 -7.63 0.44
CA ASP A 4 -14.20 -6.98 -0.63
C ASP A 4 -13.49 -7.10 -1.98
N PHE A 5 -13.99 -8.03 -2.80
CA PHE A 5 -13.51 -8.33 -4.15
C PHE A 5 -14.41 -7.74 -5.25
N SER A 6 -15.29 -6.78 -4.93
CA SER A 6 -16.21 -6.17 -5.91
C SER A 6 -15.54 -5.17 -6.88
N GLY A 7 -14.25 -4.87 -6.66
CA GLY A 7 -13.50 -3.91 -7.46
C GLY A 7 -13.34 -4.30 -8.93
N THR A 8 -13.18 -3.30 -9.79
CA THR A 8 -12.90 -3.50 -11.22
C THR A 8 -11.49 -3.07 -11.56
N ARG A 9 -10.90 -3.66 -12.60
CA ARG A 9 -9.55 -3.30 -13.05
C ARG A 9 -9.42 -1.81 -13.33
N ALA A 10 -10.43 -1.17 -13.92
CA ALA A 10 -10.37 0.23 -14.36
C ALA A 10 -10.02 1.23 -13.24
N THR A 11 -10.30 0.89 -11.99
CA THR A 11 -10.07 1.76 -10.82
C THR A 11 -9.25 1.08 -9.71
N ALA A 12 -8.57 -0.02 -10.02
CA ALA A 12 -7.93 -0.88 -9.03
C ALA A 12 -6.50 -0.46 -8.62
N TYR A 13 -5.99 0.68 -9.08
CA TYR A 13 -4.70 1.22 -8.63
C TYR A 13 -4.72 1.59 -7.14
N LEU A 14 -3.64 1.24 -6.43
CA LEU A 14 -3.42 1.62 -5.04
C LEU A 14 -1.97 2.07 -4.86
N GLN A 15 -1.76 3.33 -4.48
CA GLN A 15 -0.41 3.89 -4.32
C GLN A 15 0.47 3.18 -3.26
N PHE A 16 -0.14 2.46 -2.33
CA PHE A 16 0.58 1.69 -1.32
C PHE A 16 1.16 0.38 -1.86
N VAL A 17 0.68 -0.09 -3.01
CA VAL A 17 1.13 -1.32 -3.68
C VAL A 17 1.25 -1.05 -5.19
N PRO A 18 2.21 -0.20 -5.62
CA PRO A 18 2.38 0.11 -7.03
C PRO A 18 2.98 -1.08 -7.79
N PHE A 19 2.83 -1.07 -9.11
CA PHE A 19 3.38 -2.08 -10.01
C PHE A 19 3.96 -1.39 -11.26
N ASP A 20 4.90 -2.07 -11.91
CA ASP A 20 5.40 -1.63 -13.22
C ASP A 20 4.43 -2.10 -14.31
N ARG A 21 4.20 -1.25 -15.31
CA ARG A 21 3.25 -1.51 -16.39
C ARG A 21 3.86 -2.24 -17.58
N GLY A 22 5.17 -2.54 -17.55
CA GLY A 22 5.90 -3.12 -18.67
C GLY A 22 6.04 -2.15 -19.85
N ILE A 23 5.94 -0.85 -19.60
CA ILE A 23 6.03 0.21 -20.62
C ILE A 23 7.46 0.74 -20.65
N SER A 24 8.19 0.46 -21.73
CA SER A 24 9.55 0.94 -21.92
C SER A 24 9.64 2.30 -22.61
N ASP A 25 8.58 2.72 -23.33
CA ASP A 25 8.52 4.03 -23.99
C ASP A 25 7.96 5.09 -23.02
N PRO A 26 8.77 6.09 -22.60
CA PRO A 26 8.33 7.12 -21.67
C PRO A 26 7.15 7.96 -22.20
N GLN A 27 6.95 8.05 -23.52
CA GLN A 27 5.83 8.79 -24.11
C GLN A 27 4.48 8.11 -23.88
N LEU A 28 4.48 6.81 -23.56
CA LEU A 28 3.29 6.01 -23.27
C LEU A 28 2.99 5.93 -21.76
N LEU A 29 3.83 6.54 -20.91
CA LEU A 29 3.58 6.61 -19.48
C LEU A 29 2.48 7.64 -19.18
N ASP A 30 1.49 7.21 -18.41
CA ASP A 30 0.35 8.04 -18.01
C ASP A 30 0.27 8.08 -16.48
N SER A 31 0.56 9.24 -15.91
CA SER A 31 0.53 9.49 -14.46
C SER A 31 -0.88 9.61 -13.89
N THR A 32 -1.90 9.73 -14.74
CA THR A 32 -3.31 9.88 -14.33
C THR A 32 -4.07 8.56 -14.32
N ASN A 33 -3.47 7.50 -14.86
CA ASN A 33 -4.14 6.23 -15.03
C ASN A 33 -4.33 5.46 -13.71
N THR A 34 -5.57 5.13 -13.39
CA THR A 34 -5.98 4.45 -12.16
C THR A 34 -6.28 2.96 -12.34
N SER A 35 -5.97 2.41 -13.51
CA SER A 35 -6.13 0.98 -13.78
C SER A 35 -5.19 0.15 -12.92
N GLY A 36 -5.68 -0.99 -12.43
CA GLY A 36 -4.89 -2.04 -11.80
C GLY A 36 -4.06 -2.84 -12.81
N PRO A 37 -3.31 -3.85 -12.33
CA PRO A 37 -2.40 -4.63 -13.16
C PRO A 37 -3.13 -5.47 -14.21
N ASP A 38 -2.40 -5.87 -15.24
CA ASP A 38 -2.78 -6.91 -16.22
C ASP A 38 -1.65 -7.94 -16.38
N SER A 39 -1.77 -8.84 -17.34
CA SER A 39 -0.78 -9.89 -17.62
C SER A 39 0.59 -9.37 -18.08
N GLY A 40 0.71 -8.11 -18.50
CA GLY A 40 1.99 -7.48 -18.85
C GLY A 40 2.68 -6.80 -17.67
N SER A 41 1.94 -6.57 -16.58
CA SER A 41 2.43 -5.84 -15.40
C SER A 41 3.46 -6.65 -14.61
N GLN A 42 4.44 -5.96 -14.01
CA GLN A 42 5.54 -6.57 -13.25
C GLN A 42 5.57 -6.05 -11.81
N ILE A 43 6.00 -6.90 -10.89
CA ILE A 43 6.30 -6.53 -9.50
C ILE A 43 7.74 -6.04 -9.44
N THR A 44 7.98 -4.99 -8.66
CA THR A 44 9.32 -4.44 -8.44
C THR A 44 9.63 -4.38 -6.96
N CYS A 45 10.88 -4.13 -6.60
CA CYS A 45 11.26 -3.87 -5.20
C CYS A 45 10.41 -2.75 -4.59
N LEU A 46 10.03 -1.75 -5.41
CA LEU A 46 9.23 -0.61 -4.99
C LEU A 46 7.74 -0.91 -4.84
N THR A 47 7.28 -2.11 -5.18
CA THR A 47 5.91 -2.55 -4.88
C THR A 47 5.67 -2.65 -3.38
N CYS A 48 6.63 -3.22 -2.64
CA CYS A 48 6.51 -3.40 -1.19
C CYS A 48 7.38 -2.41 -0.40
N HIS A 49 8.49 -1.94 -0.97
CA HIS A 49 9.43 -1.05 -0.30
C HIS A 49 9.34 0.39 -0.79
N ARG A 50 9.78 1.34 0.03
CA ARG A 50 10.07 2.71 -0.39
C ARG A 50 11.54 2.84 -0.79
N ALA A 51 11.84 3.78 -1.68
CA ALA A 51 13.20 3.95 -2.20
C ALA A 51 14.18 4.55 -1.18
N HIS A 52 13.74 5.56 -0.42
CA HIS A 52 14.61 6.31 0.48
C HIS A 52 14.48 5.86 1.94
N ALA A 53 13.27 5.92 2.49
CA ALA A 53 12.96 5.57 3.87
C ALA A 53 11.45 5.37 4.02
N SER A 54 11.06 4.72 5.11
CA SER A 54 9.69 4.65 5.58
C SER A 54 9.67 4.58 7.11
N ALA A 55 8.48 4.70 7.70
CA ALA A 55 8.30 4.50 9.13
C ALA A 55 8.39 3.03 9.55
N PHE A 56 8.41 2.10 8.58
CA PHE A 56 8.26 0.68 8.80
C PHE A 56 9.58 -0.06 8.61
N ARG A 57 9.75 -1.17 9.33
CA ARG A 57 10.94 -2.02 9.25
C ARG A 57 11.27 -2.40 7.80
N ALA A 58 12.56 -2.58 7.52
CA ALA A 58 13.07 -2.92 6.19
C ALA A 58 12.56 -1.98 5.08
N ILE A 59 12.24 -0.73 5.41
CA ILE A 59 11.77 0.27 4.45
C ILE A 59 10.45 -0.17 3.76
N GLY A 60 9.60 -0.90 4.46
CA GLY A 60 8.28 -1.33 3.95
C GLY A 60 7.35 -0.15 3.67
N ARG A 61 6.37 -0.30 2.77
CA ARG A 61 5.32 0.70 2.54
C ARG A 61 4.21 0.69 3.58
N TRP A 62 4.07 -0.44 4.27
CA TRP A 62 3.22 -0.70 5.42
C TRP A 62 4.01 -1.49 6.47
N ASP A 63 3.42 -1.67 7.65
CA ASP A 63 4.01 -2.47 8.70
C ASP A 63 3.87 -3.98 8.40
N PHE A 64 4.99 -4.67 8.25
CA PHE A 64 5.01 -6.11 7.96
C PHE A 64 4.82 -6.97 9.21
N ASP A 65 4.89 -6.39 10.41
CA ASP A 65 4.78 -7.13 11.66
C ASP A 65 3.38 -7.08 12.27
N ALA A 66 2.56 -6.10 11.86
CA ALA A 66 1.19 -5.95 12.35
C ALA A 66 0.22 -6.87 11.61
N ALA A 67 -0.74 -7.47 12.34
CA ALA A 67 -1.76 -8.34 11.76
C ALA A 67 -2.79 -7.53 10.95
N THR A 68 -3.15 -6.35 11.44
CA THR A 68 -3.95 -5.37 10.70
C THR A 68 -3.18 -4.07 10.52
N LEU A 69 -3.55 -3.27 9.51
CA LEU A 69 -2.89 -1.99 9.28
C LEU A 69 -3.22 -0.94 10.34
N THR A 70 -4.32 -1.11 11.09
CA THR A 70 -4.64 -0.19 12.20
C THR A 70 -3.82 -0.47 13.45
N GLU A 71 -3.20 -1.65 13.54
CA GLU A 71 -2.23 -2.04 14.58
C GLU A 71 -0.77 -1.71 14.19
N SER A 72 -0.56 -1.03 13.06
CA SER A 72 0.78 -0.66 12.60
C SER A 72 1.48 0.30 13.57
N HIS A 73 2.79 0.13 13.67
CA HIS A 73 3.66 1.08 14.35
C HIS A 73 4.31 2.04 13.33
N PRO A 74 4.58 3.31 13.69
CA PRO A 74 4.43 3.88 15.03
C PRO A 74 2.98 4.19 15.40
N THR A 75 2.69 4.04 16.68
CA THR A 75 1.52 4.56 17.39
C THR A 75 1.92 5.75 18.26
N ILE A 76 0.95 6.50 18.79
CA ILE A 76 1.25 7.69 19.63
C ILE A 76 2.04 7.26 20.87
N GLY A 77 3.21 7.86 21.05
CA GLY A 77 4.13 7.58 22.16
C GLY A 77 5.31 6.69 21.78
N ASP A 78 5.26 5.96 20.66
CA ASP A 78 6.36 5.10 20.23
C ASP A 78 7.59 5.92 19.90
N SER A 79 8.63 5.79 20.73
CA SER A 79 9.84 6.62 20.61
C SER A 79 9.54 8.12 20.53
N GLY A 80 8.44 8.58 21.14
CA GLY A 80 7.98 9.98 21.10
C GLY A 80 7.14 10.35 19.87
N ALA A 81 6.65 9.39 19.09
CA ALA A 81 5.78 9.64 17.95
C ALA A 81 4.50 10.40 18.35
N THR A 82 4.16 11.40 17.55
CA THR A 82 2.95 12.22 17.67
C THR A 82 1.85 11.69 16.76
N ALA A 83 0.62 12.21 16.91
CA ALA A 83 -0.47 11.89 15.99
C ALA A 83 -0.13 12.23 14.52
N SER A 84 0.68 13.27 14.29
CA SER A 84 1.17 13.63 12.96
C SER A 84 2.12 12.55 12.40
N ASP A 85 3.00 11.98 13.23
CA ASP A 85 3.91 10.93 12.80
C ASP A 85 3.16 9.65 12.43
N VAL A 86 2.15 9.27 13.24
CA VAL A 86 1.27 8.14 12.96
C VAL A 86 0.54 8.35 11.64
N ALA A 87 -0.11 9.51 11.43
CA ALA A 87 -0.81 9.80 10.19
C ALA A 87 0.15 9.81 8.97
N ASN A 88 1.33 10.42 9.13
CA ASN A 88 2.31 10.54 8.05
C ASN A 88 3.03 9.23 7.73
N SER A 89 3.01 8.23 8.61
CA SER A 89 3.50 6.87 8.30
C SER A 89 2.82 6.32 7.03
N TYR A 90 1.54 6.65 6.84
CA TYR A 90 0.72 6.33 5.68
C TYR A 90 0.41 7.56 4.80
N TYR A 91 1.33 8.51 4.69
CA TYR A 91 1.19 9.71 3.84
C TYR A 91 -0.02 10.60 4.20
N GLY A 92 -0.40 10.66 5.47
CA GLY A 92 -1.52 11.47 5.96
C GLY A 92 -2.89 10.84 5.73
N ARG A 93 -2.94 9.56 5.33
CA ARG A 93 -4.18 8.82 5.09
C ARG A 93 -4.64 8.12 6.35
N ASP A 94 -5.93 8.21 6.64
CA ASP A 94 -6.55 7.51 7.76
C ASP A 94 -6.93 6.09 7.33
N ILE A 95 -6.10 5.12 7.71
CA ILE A 95 -6.27 3.74 7.28
C ILE A 95 -7.59 3.13 7.78
N ALA A 96 -8.00 3.45 9.00
CA ALA A 96 -9.23 2.91 9.58
C ALA A 96 -10.47 3.42 8.83
N ILE A 97 -10.50 4.71 8.48
CA ILE A 97 -11.61 5.29 7.71
C ILE A 97 -11.61 4.78 6.27
N GLU A 98 -10.45 4.74 5.62
CA GLU A 98 -10.36 4.44 4.19
C GLU A 98 -10.52 2.95 3.89
N PHE A 99 -9.90 2.08 4.69
CA PHE A 99 -9.85 0.64 4.44
C PHE A 99 -10.67 -0.21 5.42
N GLY A 100 -11.01 0.34 6.59
CA GLY A 100 -11.67 -0.38 7.68
C GLY A 100 -10.68 -0.82 8.76
N ILE A 101 -11.20 -1.04 9.97
CA ILE A 101 -10.37 -1.42 11.13
C ILE A 101 -9.72 -2.80 10.96
N ASP A 102 -10.42 -3.71 10.27
CA ASP A 102 -9.99 -5.10 10.04
C ASP A 102 -9.19 -5.26 8.74
N GLN A 103 -8.70 -4.16 8.15
CA GLN A 103 -7.86 -4.24 6.95
C GLN A 103 -6.55 -4.96 7.29
N GLY A 104 -6.36 -6.14 6.70
CA GLY A 104 -5.12 -6.91 6.75
C GLY A 104 -3.97 -6.22 5.98
N PRO A 105 -2.76 -6.81 6.00
CA PRO A 105 -1.58 -6.22 5.36
C PRO A 105 -1.79 -5.96 3.87
N PHE A 106 -1.16 -4.91 3.34
CA PHE A 106 -1.38 -4.52 1.94
C PHE A 106 -0.84 -5.53 0.90
N CYS A 107 -0.07 -6.56 1.29
CA CYS A 107 0.21 -7.68 0.38
C CYS A 107 -1.08 -8.39 -0.09
N GLU A 108 -2.16 -8.31 0.68
CA GLU A 108 -3.48 -8.82 0.31
C GLU A 108 -4.10 -8.12 -0.90
N LYS A 109 -3.52 -7.00 -1.34
CA LYS A 109 -3.95 -6.33 -2.57
C LYS A 109 -3.82 -7.24 -3.81
N CYS A 110 -2.84 -8.14 -3.79
CA CYS A 110 -2.56 -9.05 -4.90
C CYS A 110 -2.76 -10.53 -4.55
N HIS A 111 -2.78 -10.87 -3.26
CA HIS A 111 -2.96 -12.23 -2.76
C HIS A 111 -4.25 -12.28 -1.94
N ASP A 112 -5.09 -13.28 -2.13
CA ASP A 112 -6.17 -13.51 -1.15
C ASP A 112 -5.53 -13.98 0.17
N ALA A 113 -6.02 -13.46 1.29
CA ALA A 113 -5.60 -13.87 2.63
C ALA A 113 -6.15 -15.27 3.01
N ASN A 114 -7.10 -15.79 2.23
CA ASN A 114 -7.61 -17.16 2.34
C ASN A 114 -7.16 -18.01 1.13
N PRO A 115 -6.38 -19.09 1.31
CA PRO A 115 -6.37 -20.19 0.36
C PRO A 115 -7.71 -20.95 0.33
#